data_AF-H1Q1E6-F1
#
_entry.id   AF-H1Q1E6-F1
#
_cell.length_a   1.000
_cell.length_b   1.000
_cell.length_c   1.000
_cell.angle_alpha   90.00
_cell.angle_beta   90.00
_cell.angle_gamma   90.00
#
_symmetry.space_group_name_H-M   'P 1'
#
loop_
_entity.id
_entity.type
_entity.pdbx_description
1 polymer ?
#
loop_
_entity_poly.entity_id
_entity_poly.type
_entity_poly.pdbx_seq_one_letter_code
_entity_poly.pdbx_strand_id
1 'polypeptide(L)'
;MFSNDNNVETIAQLVEVLKQYIGLRAEYLKLDVIEKVVRLLTVIAIVVTFTTVLLISLIYLSFSAVYALQPLVESLTIAFLIVGGAYLFLLIVFILLRHQLIERPLVRFLAGILMSK
;
A
#
# COMPACT_ATOMS: atom_id res chain seq x y z
N MET A 1 -54.97 26.64 27.07
CA MET A 1 -54.20 27.16 25.92
C MET A 1 -52.76 27.40 26.36
N PHE A 2 -52.01 26.37 26.79
CA PHE A 2 -50.70 26.56 27.45
C PHE A 2 -49.82 25.30 27.38
N SER A 3 -49.44 24.84 26.19
CA SER A 3 -48.41 23.79 26.06
C SER A 3 -47.59 23.86 24.77
N ASN A 4 -47.84 24.83 23.89
CA ASN A 4 -47.13 24.90 22.61
C ASN A 4 -45.82 25.70 22.71
N ASP A 5 -45.77 26.76 23.52
CA ASP A 5 -44.64 27.70 23.52
C ASP A 5 -43.39 27.11 24.20
N ASN A 6 -43.54 26.35 25.29
CA ASN A 6 -42.40 25.72 25.97
C ASN A 6 -41.71 24.63 25.13
N ASN A 7 -42.45 23.91 24.29
CA ASN A 7 -41.88 22.89 23.41
C ASN A 7 -41.07 23.52 22.26
N VAL A 8 -41.54 24.64 21.71
CA VAL A 8 -40.85 25.35 20.63
C VAL A 8 -39.54 25.96 21.14
N GLU A 9 -39.54 26.54 22.34
CA GLU A 9 -38.34 27.05 23.01
C GLU A 9 -37.30 25.95 23.26
N THR A 10 -37.77 24.78 23.74
CA THR A 10 -36.91 23.62 24.02
C THR A 10 -36.31 23.05 22.73
N ILE A 11 -37.11 22.98 21.65
CA ILE A 11 -36.62 22.56 20.32
C ILE A 11 -35.62 23.56 19.75
N ALA A 12 -35.83 24.87 19.95
CA ALA A 12 -34.88 25.89 19.52
C ALA A 12 -33.53 25.76 20.25
N GLN A 13 -33.54 25.56 21.57
CA GLN A 13 -32.33 25.33 22.36
C GLN A 13 -31.61 24.03 21.95
N LEU A 14 -32.35 22.95 21.66
CA LEU A 14 -31.79 21.69 21.16
C LEU A 14 -31.11 21.87 19.79
N VAL A 15 -31.71 22.63 18.88
CA VAL A 15 -31.12 22.93 17.56
C VAL A 15 -29.86 23.77 17.69
N GLU A 16 -29.83 24.71 18.64
CA GLU A 16 -28.66 25.56 18.90
C GLU A 16 -27.49 24.77 19.49
N VAL A 17 -27.75 23.90 20.48
CA VAL A 17 -26.76 22.99 21.04
C VAL A 17 -26.24 22.01 19.97
N LEU A 18 -27.12 21.47 19.12
CA LEU A 18 -26.73 20.62 17.99
C LEU A 18 -25.83 21.35 16.99
N LYS A 19 -26.16 22.60 16.64
CA LYS A 19 -25.33 23.45 15.77
C LYS A 19 -23.93 23.65 16.35
N GLN A 20 -23.86 23.94 17.65
CA GLN A 20 -22.59 24.18 18.34
C GLN A 20 -21.76 22.88 18.44
N TYR A 21 -22.41 21.75 18.68
CA TYR A 21 -21.78 20.42 18.72
C TYR A 21 -21.25 20.00 17.35
N ILE A 22 -21.99 20.24 16.26
CA ILE A 22 -21.56 19.99 14.88
C ILE A 22 -20.40 20.93 14.50
N GLY A 23 -20.44 22.19 14.94
CA GLY A 23 -19.39 23.18 14.70
C GLY A 23 -18.03 22.75 15.25
N LEU A 24 -17.96 22.30 16.52
CA LEU A 24 -16.71 21.77 17.08
C LEU A 24 -16.30 20.43 16.45
N ARG A 25 -17.26 19.52 16.20
CA ARG A 25 -16.97 18.20 15.63
C ARG A 25 -16.44 18.28 14.20
N ALA A 26 -16.82 19.30 13.43
CA ALA A 26 -16.32 19.55 12.09
C ALA A 26 -14.82 19.89 12.06
N GLU A 27 -14.31 20.59 13.06
CA GLU A 27 -12.88 20.94 13.13
C GLU A 27 -12.02 19.73 13.48
N TYR A 28 -12.46 18.91 14.44
CA TYR A 28 -11.81 17.62 14.75
C TYR A 28 -11.84 16.65 13.56
N LEU A 29 -12.93 16.60 12.79
CA LEU A 29 -13.01 15.78 11.58
C LEU A 29 -12.07 16.28 10.48
N LYS A 30 -11.89 17.59 10.30
CA LYS A 30 -10.91 18.14 9.36
C LYS A 30 -9.49 17.70 9.73
N LEU A 31 -9.13 17.77 11.00
CA LEU A 31 -7.82 17.36 11.49
C LEU A 31 -7.58 15.85 11.33
N ASP A 32 -8.58 15.01 11.65
CA ASP A 32 -8.49 13.55 11.45
C ASP A 32 -8.35 13.16 9.96
N VAL A 33 -9.06 13.86 9.06
CA VAL A 33 -8.89 13.68 7.61
C VAL A 33 -7.48 14.09 7.17
N ILE A 34 -6.97 15.23 7.65
CA ILE A 34 -5.60 15.67 7.34
C ILE A 34 -4.59 14.65 7.84
N GLU A 35 -4.72 14.15 9.08
CA GLU A 35 -3.82 13.14 9.64
C GLU A 35 -3.82 11.87 8.78
N LYS A 36 -5.00 11.39 8.38
CA LYS A 36 -5.12 10.20 7.51
C LYS A 36 -4.50 10.44 6.14
N VAL A 37 -4.72 11.60 5.54
CA VAL A 37 -4.13 11.95 4.24
C VAL A 37 -2.62 12.00 4.34
N VAL A 38 -2.06 12.67 5.36
CA VAL A 38 -0.61 12.72 5.59
C VAL A 38 -0.05 11.33 5.80
N ARG A 39 -0.67 10.50 6.65
CA ARG A 39 -0.25 9.11 6.88
C ARG A 39 -0.24 8.31 5.58
N LEU A 40 -1.28 8.44 4.76
CA LEU A 40 -1.39 7.74 3.49
C LEU A 40 -0.31 8.21 2.49
N LEU A 41 -0.07 9.52 2.40
CA LEU A 41 1.02 10.09 1.62
C LEU A 41 2.40 9.60 2.09
N THR A 42 2.62 9.51 3.41
CA THR A 42 3.86 8.97 3.97
C THR A 42 4.07 7.51 3.59
N VAL A 43 3.04 6.66 3.69
CA VAL A 43 3.13 5.26 3.28
C VAL A 43 3.44 5.15 1.79
N ILE A 44 2.73 5.92 0.94
CA ILE A 44 3.01 5.95 -0.50
C ILE A 44 4.45 6.39 -0.75
N ALA A 45 4.91 7.47 -0.13
CA ALA A 45 6.27 7.97 -0.29
C ALA A 45 7.30 6.92 0.10
N ILE A 46 7.14 6.25 1.25
CA ILE A 46 8.03 5.17 1.69
C ILE A 46 8.04 4.02 0.67
N VAL A 47 6.87 3.56 0.23
CA VAL A 47 6.76 2.45 -0.73
C VAL A 47 7.43 2.83 -2.05
N VAL A 48 7.18 4.03 -2.57
CA VAL A 48 7.78 4.51 -3.81
C VAL A 48 9.29 4.64 -3.68
N THR A 49 9.79 5.27 -2.62
CA THR A 49 11.23 5.42 -2.36
C THR A 49 11.90 4.06 -2.25
N PHE A 50 11.37 3.16 -1.43
CA PHE A 50 11.95 1.83 -1.24
C PHE A 50 11.94 1.02 -2.53
N THR A 51 10.83 1.02 -3.27
CA THR A 51 10.72 0.31 -4.55
C THR A 51 11.69 0.87 -5.57
N THR A 52 11.84 2.20 -5.64
CA THR A 52 12.77 2.87 -6.56
C THR A 52 14.21 2.48 -6.26
N VAL A 53 14.62 2.56 -5.00
CA VAL A 53 15.98 2.16 -4.58
C VAL A 53 16.22 0.70 -4.90
N LEU A 54 15.27 -0.18 -4.58
CA LEU A 54 15.38 -1.62 -4.83
C LEU A 54 15.50 -1.93 -6.33
N LEU A 55 14.72 -1.26 -7.19
CA LEU A 55 14.81 -1.42 -8.64
C LEU A 55 16.19 -0.98 -9.17
N ILE A 56 16.68 0.19 -8.74
CA ILE A 56 18.01 0.68 -9.11
C ILE A 56 19.09 -0.32 -8.66
N SER A 57 19.03 -0.79 -7.42
CA SER A 57 19.95 -1.80 -6.90
C SER A 57 19.94 -3.09 -7.71
N LEU A 58 18.75 -3.61 -8.07
CA LEU A 58 18.63 -4.81 -8.89
C LEU A 58 19.23 -4.62 -10.28
N ILE A 59 19.06 -3.46 -10.89
CA ILE A 59 19.68 -3.14 -12.19
C ILE A 59 21.21 -3.20 -12.07
N TYR A 60 21.80 -2.50 -11.08
CA TYR A 60 23.25 -2.52 -10.87
C TYR A 60 23.79 -3.91 -10.53
N LEU A 61 23.06 -4.69 -9.73
CA LEU A 61 23.42 -6.09 -9.46
C LEU A 61 23.37 -6.95 -10.72
N SER A 62 22.39 -6.73 -11.60
CA SER A 62 22.31 -7.42 -12.89
C SER A 62 23.52 -7.11 -13.76
N PHE A 63 23.90 -5.83 -13.88
CA PHE A 63 25.11 -5.44 -14.59
C PHE A 63 26.36 -6.04 -13.96
N SER A 64 26.47 -6.02 -12.62
CA SER A 64 27.57 -6.63 -11.89
C SER A 64 27.70 -8.13 -12.21
N ALA A 65 26.58 -8.87 -12.25
CA ALA A 65 26.58 -10.28 -12.62
C ALA A 65 27.05 -10.51 -14.07
N VAL A 66 26.64 -9.65 -15.01
CA VAL A 66 27.11 -9.73 -16.40
C VAL A 66 28.62 -9.50 -16.49
N TYR A 67 29.14 -8.46 -15.83
CA TYR A 67 30.58 -8.18 -15.84
C TYR A 67 31.40 -9.24 -15.11
N ALA A 68 30.84 -9.89 -14.09
CA ALA A 68 31.47 -11.03 -13.44
C ALA A 68 31.51 -12.28 -14.33
N LEU A 69 30.50 -12.48 -15.18
CA LEU A 69 30.44 -13.60 -16.13
C LEU A 69 31.20 -13.35 -17.43
N GLN A 70 31.36 -12.09 -17.83
CA GLN A 70 32.06 -11.71 -19.06
C GLN A 70 33.44 -12.36 -19.21
N PRO A 71 34.35 -12.37 -18.20
CA PRO A 71 35.67 -12.99 -18.37
C PRO A 71 35.62 -14.52 -18.55
N LEU A 72 34.54 -15.19 -18.15
CA LEU A 72 34.39 -16.65 -18.33
C LEU A 72 33.87 -16.99 -19.73
N VAL A 73 33.04 -16.12 -20.30
CA VAL A 73 32.36 -16.35 -21.58
C VAL A 73 33.08 -15.66 -22.74
N GLU A 74 34.04 -14.78 -22.42
CA GLU A 74 34.84 -13.96 -23.35
C GLU A 74 34.01 -13.01 -24.25
N SER A 75 32.69 -12.98 -24.08
CA SER A 75 31.75 -12.17 -24.86
C SER A 75 30.71 -11.49 -23.97
N LEU A 76 30.63 -10.16 -24.07
CA LEU A 76 29.67 -9.35 -23.32
C LEU A 76 28.22 -9.69 -23.70
N THR A 77 27.94 -9.87 -25.00
CA THR A 77 26.59 -10.17 -25.50
C THR A 77 26.07 -11.50 -24.98
N ILE A 78 26.93 -12.53 -24.97
CA ILE A 78 26.55 -13.85 -24.47
C ILE A 78 26.35 -13.81 -22.94
N ALA A 79 27.17 -13.06 -22.21
CA ALA A 79 26.98 -12.86 -20.78
C ALA A 79 25.61 -12.20 -20.46
N PHE A 80 25.22 -11.16 -21.21
CA PHE A 80 23.87 -10.57 -21.10
C PHE A 80 22.76 -11.57 -21.44
N LEU A 81 22.94 -12.38 -22.49
CA LEU A 81 21.97 -13.41 -22.88
C LEU A 81 21.77 -14.45 -21.79
N ILE A 82 22.86 -14.88 -21.12
CA ILE A 82 22.81 -15.87 -20.04
C ILE A 82 22.07 -15.30 -18.83
N VAL A 83 22.43 -14.08 -18.38
CA VAL A 83 21.78 -13.44 -17.22
C VAL A 83 20.30 -13.15 -17.51
N GLY A 84 20.00 -12.61 -18.70
CA GLY A 84 18.62 -12.39 -19.13
C GLY A 84 17.82 -13.69 -19.27
N GLY A 85 18.43 -14.75 -19.80
CA GLY A 85 17.85 -16.08 -19.89
C GLY A 85 17.56 -16.68 -18.51
N ALA A 86 18.45 -16.48 -17.53
CA ALA A 86 18.24 -16.89 -16.14
C ALA A 86 17.05 -16.14 -15.51
N TYR A 87 16.88 -14.85 -15.78
CA TYR A 87 15.70 -14.10 -15.32
C TYR A 87 14.39 -14.59 -15.97
N LEU A 88 14.41 -14.91 -17.28
CA LEU A 88 13.25 -15.52 -17.95
C LEU A 88 12.93 -16.90 -17.37
N PHE A 89 13.94 -17.72 -17.09
CA PHE A 89 13.76 -19.02 -16.47
C PHE A 89 13.14 -18.88 -15.07
N LEU A 90 13.66 -17.98 -14.24
CA LEU A 90 13.09 -17.66 -12.93
C LEU A 90 11.63 -17.20 -13.04
N LEU A 91 11.31 -16.36 -14.03
CA LEU A 91 9.95 -15.90 -14.29
C LEU A 91 9.04 -17.09 -14.65
N ILE A 92 9.48 -17.99 -15.53
CA ILE A 92 8.72 -19.20 -15.89
C ILE A 92 8.48 -20.07 -14.65
N VAL A 93 9.50 -20.32 -13.83
CA VAL A 93 9.38 -21.07 -12.58
C VAL A 93 8.36 -20.42 -11.64
N PHE A 94 8.42 -19.09 -11.48
CA PHE A 94 7.47 -18.33 -10.67
C PHE A 94 6.03 -18.49 -11.16
N ILE A 95 5.80 -18.42 -12.48
CA ILE A 95 4.47 -18.61 -13.08
C ILE A 95 3.97 -20.04 -12.88
N LEU A 96 4.84 -21.05 -13.04
CA LEU A 96 4.46 -22.45 -12.84
C LEU A 96 4.15 -22.76 -11.37
N LEU A 97 4.93 -22.23 -10.44
CA LEU A 97 4.72 -22.39 -9.00
C LEU A 97 3.70 -21.40 -8.42
N ARG A 98 3.04 -20.55 -9.23
CA ARG A 98 2.13 -19.49 -8.76
C ARG A 98 1.05 -20.01 -7.79
N HIS A 99 0.50 -21.19 -8.06
CA HIS A 99 -0.53 -21.82 -7.22
C HIS A 99 0.01 -22.22 -5.84
N GLN A 100 1.29 -22.62 -5.73
CA GLN A 100 1.89 -23.04 -4.46
C GLN A 100 2.55 -21.89 -3.70
N LEU A 101 3.23 -20.97 -4.40
CA LEU A 101 4.00 -19.87 -3.79
C LEU A 101 3.14 -18.65 -3.45
N ILE A 102 2.10 -18.35 -4.23
CA ILE A 102 1.32 -17.13 -4.07
C ILE A 102 -0.07 -17.47 -3.54
N GLU A 103 -0.82 -18.33 -4.24
CA GLU A 103 -2.22 -18.56 -3.88
C GLU A 103 -2.41 -19.28 -2.55
N ARG A 104 -1.70 -20.38 -2.27
CA ARG A 104 -1.84 -21.10 -1.00
C ARG A 104 -1.53 -20.26 0.24
N PRO A 105 -0.41 -19.50 0.32
CA PRO A 105 -0.15 -18.64 1.46
C PRO A 105 -1.09 -17.43 1.52
N LEU A 106 -1.48 -16.82 0.39
CA LEU A 106 -2.47 -15.73 0.39
C LEU A 106 -3.84 -16.19 0.88
N VAL A 107 -4.32 -17.34 0.40
CA VAL A 107 -5.60 -17.91 0.84
C VAL A 107 -5.54 -18.25 2.33
N ARG A 108 -4.42 -18.81 2.84
CA ARG A 108 -4.25 -19.05 4.28
C ARG A 108 -4.18 -17.77 5.10
N PHE A 109 -3.51 -16.73 4.60
CA PHE A 109 -3.43 -15.42 5.26
C PHE A 109 -4.81 -14.74 5.32
N LEU A 110 -5.52 -14.69 4.18
CA LEU A 110 -6.87 -14.14 4.08
C LEU A 110 -7.88 -14.95 4.90
N ALA A 111 -7.81 -16.30 4.84
CA ALA A 111 -8.63 -17.16 5.68
C ALA A 111 -8.33 -16.95 7.17
N GLY A 112 -7.06 -16.74 7.54
CA GLY A 112 -6.66 -16.42 8.90
C GLY A 112 -7.26 -15.10 9.40
N ILE A 113 -7.21 -14.03 8.60
CA ILE A 113 -7.83 -12.75 8.97
C ILE A 113 -9.36 -12.84 9.03
N LEU A 114 -9.99 -13.55 8.08
CA LEU A 114 -11.45 -13.60 7.97
C LEU A 114 -12.09 -14.60 8.94
N MET A 115 -11.44 -15.72 9.22
CA MET A 115 -11.91 -16.73 10.19
C MET A 115 -11.42 -16.48 11.62
N SER A 116 -10.50 -15.54 11.83
CA SER A 116 -10.18 -15.02 13.16
C SER A 116 -11.32 -14.13 13.62
N LYS A 117 -12.32 -14.75 14.25
CA LYS A 117 -13.34 -14.06 15.05
C LYS A 117 -12.80 -13.71 16.43
#